data_AF-A0A517QCE5-F1
#
_entry.id   AF-A0A517QCE5-F1
#
_cell.length_a   1.000
_cell.length_b   1.000
_cell.length_c   1.000
_cell.angle_alpha   90.00
_cell.angle_beta   90.00
_cell.angle_gamma   90.00
#
_symmetry.space_group_name_H-M   'P 1'
#
loop_
_entity.id
_entity.type
_entity.pdbx_description
1 polymer ?
#
loop_
_entity_poly.entity_id
_entity_poly.type
_entity_poly.pdbx_seq_one_letter_code
_entity_poly.pdbx_strand_id
1 'polypeptide(L)'
;MTDDLILNDVDPTPEVIHRWAYDENLFLIEQDEDLILHGAEYVPLLLQFAREPDCPKNDYCLSIVYYHSQISLLNRDRQECDAIFNCLDSSIDSSPVTSKWVAEFRRAYQQLIHPCALSHTDAVSLAKWLLVGDYCVRSFMETGRIVNDFCEFKCYTQSYNGYLYINPVTGIWQQSHHSPLQTIEL
;
A
#
# COMPACT_ATOMS: atom_id res chain seq x y z
N MET A 1 -12.39 24.23 20.65
CA MET A 1 -12.36 22.76 20.73
C MET A 1 -13.64 22.34 20.06
N THR A 2 -13.55 21.95 18.80
CA THR A 2 -14.63 21.26 18.10
C THR A 2 -14.55 19.83 18.59
N ASP A 3 -15.65 19.27 19.09
CA ASP A 3 -15.67 17.88 19.54
C ASP A 3 -15.60 16.95 18.32
N ASP A 4 -14.86 15.86 18.43
CA ASP A 4 -14.78 14.82 17.41
C ASP A 4 -16.18 14.20 17.18
N LEU A 5 -16.58 14.06 15.93
CA LEU A 5 -17.85 13.48 15.51
C LEU A 5 -17.60 12.10 14.87
N ILE A 6 -18.06 11.04 15.54
CA ILE A 6 -17.92 9.65 15.08
C ILE A 6 -19.26 9.18 14.49
N LEU A 7 -19.24 8.75 13.23
CA LEU A 7 -20.44 8.30 12.50
C LEU A 7 -20.85 6.86 12.83
N ASN A 8 -19.91 6.01 13.21
CA ASN A 8 -20.06 4.54 13.31
C ASN A 8 -20.55 3.90 12.00
N ASP A 9 -19.99 4.37 10.88
CA ASP A 9 -20.34 3.91 9.53
C ASP A 9 -19.21 3.03 8.96
N VAL A 10 -19.55 1.77 8.70
CA VAL A 10 -18.61 0.75 8.18
C VAL A 10 -18.82 0.46 6.69
N ASP A 11 -19.79 1.14 6.06
CA ASP A 11 -20.08 1.03 4.62
C ASP A 11 -20.50 2.42 4.09
N PRO A 12 -19.59 3.42 4.16
CA PRO A 12 -19.94 4.80 3.89
C PRO A 12 -20.23 5.05 2.42
N THR A 13 -21.29 5.80 2.15
CA THR A 13 -21.59 6.24 0.78
C THR A 13 -20.57 7.27 0.29
N PRO A 14 -20.41 7.48 -1.03
CA PRO A 14 -19.51 8.51 -1.56
C PRO A 14 -19.75 9.91 -0.99
N GLU A 15 -21.00 10.27 -0.68
CA GLU A 15 -21.36 11.55 -0.06
C GLU A 15 -20.86 11.64 1.39
N VAL A 16 -20.89 10.53 2.13
CA VAL A 16 -20.33 10.45 3.50
C VAL A 16 -18.81 10.60 3.44
N ILE A 17 -18.15 9.89 2.53
CA ILE A 17 -16.69 9.97 2.36
C ILE A 17 -16.28 11.39 1.94
N HIS A 18 -17.03 12.05 1.06
CA HIS A 18 -16.76 13.45 0.70
C HIS A 18 -16.86 14.38 1.91
N ARG A 19 -17.86 14.22 2.78
CA ARG A 19 -17.97 15.03 4.00
C ARG A 19 -16.80 14.74 4.95
N TRP A 20 -16.45 13.48 5.10
CA TRP A 20 -15.32 13.03 5.92
C TRP A 20 -13.99 13.62 5.45
N ALA A 21 -13.71 13.60 4.14
CA ALA A 21 -12.47 14.12 3.58
C ALA A 21 -12.25 15.61 3.90
N TYR A 22 -13.33 16.38 4.04
CA TYR A 22 -13.33 17.83 4.23
C TYR A 22 -13.60 18.31 5.67
N ASP A 23 -13.88 17.42 6.61
CA ASP A 23 -14.06 17.74 8.03
C ASP A 23 -13.04 16.97 8.87
N GLU A 24 -12.02 17.68 9.36
CA GLU A 24 -10.94 17.09 10.16
C GLU A 24 -11.45 16.37 11.41
N ASN A 25 -12.56 16.83 11.98
CA ASN A 25 -13.13 16.29 13.21
C ASN A 25 -14.19 15.21 12.93
N LEU A 26 -14.46 14.89 11.66
CA LEU A 26 -15.37 13.81 11.29
C LEU A 26 -14.59 12.51 11.12
N PHE A 27 -15.09 11.47 11.78
CA PHE A 27 -14.56 10.11 11.72
C PHE A 27 -15.70 9.14 11.36
N LEU A 28 -15.46 8.21 10.45
CA LEU A 28 -16.30 7.07 10.11
C LEU A 28 -16.44 6.15 11.33
N ILE A 29 -15.31 5.80 11.96
CA ILE A 29 -15.23 4.96 13.16
C ILE A 29 -14.11 5.43 14.10
N GLU A 30 -14.13 4.98 15.36
CA GLU A 30 -13.19 5.44 16.40
C GLU A 30 -11.74 4.94 16.20
N GLN A 31 -11.56 3.74 15.64
CA GLN A 31 -10.25 3.09 15.48
C GLN A 31 -10.15 2.41 14.13
N ASP A 32 -8.93 2.35 13.58
CA ASP A 32 -8.62 1.65 12.34
C ASP A 32 -9.56 2.05 11.17
N GLU A 33 -9.91 3.33 11.12
CA GLU A 33 -10.82 3.92 10.11
C GLU A 33 -10.35 3.66 8.68
N ASP A 34 -9.04 3.66 8.46
CA ASP A 34 -8.44 3.37 7.16
C ASP A 34 -8.89 2.01 6.61
N LEU A 35 -9.14 1.03 7.49
CA LEU A 35 -9.58 -0.31 7.08
C LEU A 35 -10.97 -0.31 6.43
N ILE A 36 -11.84 0.65 6.76
CA ILE A 36 -13.14 0.81 6.11
C ILE A 36 -12.98 1.20 4.64
N LEU A 37 -11.87 1.86 4.31
CA LEU A 37 -11.57 2.40 2.99
C LEU A 37 -10.54 1.53 2.24
N HIS A 38 -10.22 0.32 2.73
CA HIS A 38 -9.37 -0.67 2.06
C HIS A 38 -10.14 -1.47 1.00
N GLY A 39 -10.54 -0.79 -0.07
CA GLY A 39 -11.20 -1.40 -1.23
C GLY A 39 -10.90 -0.64 -2.52
N ALA A 40 -10.74 -1.37 -3.62
CA ALA A 40 -10.45 -0.81 -4.94
C ALA A 40 -11.50 0.21 -5.40
N GLU A 41 -12.75 0.04 -4.98
CA GLU A 41 -13.86 0.96 -5.23
C GLU A 41 -13.62 2.37 -4.66
N TYR A 42 -12.86 2.48 -3.57
CA TYR A 42 -12.56 3.76 -2.92
C TYR A 42 -11.33 4.45 -3.51
N VAL A 43 -10.44 3.70 -4.17
CA VAL A 43 -9.17 4.22 -4.72
C VAL A 43 -9.36 5.46 -5.61
N PRO A 44 -10.30 5.50 -6.59
CA PRO A 44 -10.51 6.70 -7.40
C PRO A 44 -10.84 7.95 -6.57
N LEU A 45 -11.69 7.79 -5.55
CA LEU A 45 -12.17 8.88 -4.71
C LEU A 45 -11.07 9.38 -3.78
N LEU A 46 -10.32 8.46 -3.15
CA LEU A 46 -9.16 8.79 -2.31
C LEU A 46 -8.06 9.49 -3.11
N LEU A 47 -7.79 9.05 -4.34
CA LEU A 47 -6.84 9.72 -5.23
C LEU A 47 -7.35 11.08 -5.71
N GLN A 48 -8.65 11.27 -5.84
CA GLN A 48 -9.22 12.60 -6.08
C GLN A 48 -8.90 13.53 -4.91
N PHE A 49 -9.27 13.15 -3.69
CA PHE A 49 -9.05 13.96 -2.49
C PHE A 49 -7.56 14.22 -2.22
N ALA A 50 -6.70 13.23 -2.45
CA ALA A 50 -5.25 13.40 -2.33
C ALA A 50 -4.68 14.51 -3.24
N ARG A 51 -5.34 14.80 -4.38
CA ARG A 51 -4.89 15.84 -5.33
C ARG A 51 -5.42 17.23 -4.98
N GLU A 52 -6.40 17.33 -4.09
CA GLU A 52 -7.07 18.57 -3.74
C GLU A 52 -6.30 19.28 -2.62
N PRO A 53 -5.68 20.46 -2.88
CA PRO A 53 -4.89 21.16 -1.86
C PRO A 53 -5.71 21.66 -0.67
N ASP A 54 -7.01 21.90 -0.90
CA ASP A 54 -7.95 22.37 0.11
C ASP A 54 -8.60 21.22 0.90
N CYS A 55 -8.33 19.95 0.51
CA CYS A 55 -8.79 18.79 1.25
C CYS A 55 -7.88 18.59 2.48
N PRO A 56 -8.37 18.75 3.72
CA PRO A 56 -7.55 18.65 4.92
C PRO A 56 -7.04 17.23 5.17
N LYS A 57 -7.76 16.20 4.70
CA LYS A 57 -7.34 14.80 4.80
C LYS A 57 -6.60 14.30 3.55
N ASN A 58 -6.07 15.17 2.68
CA ASN A 58 -5.43 14.76 1.42
C ASN A 58 -4.27 13.75 1.61
N ASP A 59 -3.34 14.03 2.53
CA ASP A 59 -2.21 13.16 2.85
C ASP A 59 -2.69 11.85 3.47
N TYR A 60 -3.74 11.89 4.29
CA TYR A 60 -4.32 10.68 4.88
C TYR A 60 -4.97 9.80 3.81
N CYS A 61 -5.73 10.38 2.88
CA CYS A 61 -6.30 9.67 1.73
C CYS A 61 -5.22 8.97 0.91
N LEU A 62 -4.12 9.66 0.61
CA LEU A 62 -3.01 9.05 -0.12
C LEU A 62 -2.36 7.93 0.68
N SER A 63 -2.20 8.09 2.00
CA SER A 63 -1.66 7.05 2.87
C SER A 63 -2.49 5.76 2.81
N ILE A 64 -3.83 5.86 2.87
CA ILE A 64 -4.76 4.72 2.78
C ILE A 64 -4.54 3.98 1.46
N VAL A 65 -4.43 4.72 0.34
CA VAL A 65 -4.16 4.13 -0.98
C VAL A 65 -2.81 3.40 -1.02
N TYR A 66 -1.77 3.97 -0.40
CA TYR A 66 -0.47 3.29 -0.25
C TYR A 66 -0.61 1.98 0.54
N TYR A 67 -1.22 2.02 1.73
CA TYR A 67 -1.36 0.85 2.58
C TYR A 67 -2.17 -0.26 1.91
N HIS A 68 -3.34 0.07 1.36
CA HIS A 68 -4.21 -0.89 0.67
C HIS A 68 -3.49 -1.58 -0.51
N SER A 69 -2.83 -0.79 -1.36
CA SER A 69 -2.12 -1.32 -2.52
C SER A 69 -0.90 -2.17 -2.14
N GLN A 70 -0.15 -1.78 -1.11
CA GLN A 70 0.96 -2.57 -0.58
C GLN A 70 0.50 -3.91 -0.04
N ILE A 71 -0.57 -3.93 0.79
CA ILE A 71 -1.12 -5.16 1.36
C ILE A 71 -1.62 -6.08 0.25
N SER A 72 -2.36 -5.54 -0.72
CA SER A 72 -2.88 -6.29 -1.87
C SER A 72 -1.75 -6.95 -2.67
N LEU A 73 -0.67 -6.23 -2.95
CA LEU A 73 0.49 -6.75 -3.69
C LEU A 73 1.33 -7.73 -2.86
N LEU A 74 1.53 -7.47 -1.56
CA LEU A 74 2.24 -8.37 -0.64
C LEU A 74 1.52 -9.71 -0.52
N ASN A 75 0.19 -9.69 -0.43
CA ASN A 75 -0.66 -10.88 -0.42
C ASN A 75 -0.81 -11.52 -1.80
N ARG A 76 -0.35 -10.84 -2.86
CA ARG A 76 -0.55 -11.24 -4.25
C ARG A 76 -2.05 -11.43 -4.57
N ASP A 77 -2.91 -10.62 -3.95
CA ASP A 77 -4.34 -10.62 -4.22
C ASP A 77 -4.58 -10.10 -5.62
N ARG A 78 -4.73 -11.04 -6.56
CA ARG A 78 -4.80 -10.71 -7.97
C ARG A 78 -6.09 -9.97 -8.32
N GLN A 79 -7.20 -10.36 -7.70
CA GLN A 79 -8.49 -9.73 -7.97
C GLN A 79 -8.46 -8.27 -7.56
N GLU A 80 -7.95 -7.99 -6.36
CA GLU A 80 -7.87 -6.63 -5.84
C GLU A 80 -6.87 -5.79 -6.63
N CYS A 81 -5.70 -6.33 -6.95
CA CYS A 81 -4.70 -5.60 -7.76
C CYS A 81 -5.22 -5.27 -9.17
N ASP A 82 -5.93 -6.21 -9.81
CA ASP A 82 -6.55 -5.97 -11.12
C ASP A 82 -7.62 -4.86 -11.01
N ALA A 83 -8.43 -4.87 -9.95
CA ALA A 83 -9.45 -3.84 -9.70
C ALA A 83 -8.82 -2.45 -9.50
N ILE A 84 -7.79 -2.34 -8.64
CA ILE A 84 -7.04 -1.09 -8.45
C ILE A 84 -6.47 -0.60 -9.78
N PHE A 85 -5.82 -1.50 -10.55
CA PHE A 85 -5.22 -1.13 -11.84
C PHE A 85 -6.25 -0.61 -12.84
N ASN A 86 -7.43 -1.24 -12.92
CA ASN A 86 -8.51 -0.86 -13.84
C ASN A 86 -9.15 0.49 -13.49
N CYS A 87 -9.03 0.92 -12.24
CA CYS A 87 -9.52 2.21 -11.74
C CYS A 87 -8.56 3.39 -12.03
N LEU A 88 -7.35 3.13 -12.53
CA LEU A 88 -6.37 4.19 -12.82
C LEU A 88 -6.64 4.84 -14.17
N ASP A 89 -7.08 6.09 -14.16
CA ASP A 89 -7.21 6.93 -15.36
C ASP A 89 -5.97 7.80 -15.62
N SER A 90 -5.92 8.40 -16.81
CA SER A 90 -4.80 9.26 -17.23
C SER A 90 -4.71 10.59 -16.47
N SER A 91 -5.79 11.03 -15.81
CA SER A 91 -5.78 12.25 -15.01
C SER A 91 -5.01 12.05 -13.70
N ILE A 92 -5.15 10.88 -13.09
CA ILE A 92 -4.45 10.48 -11.86
C ILE A 92 -2.94 10.42 -12.11
N ASP A 93 -2.53 9.91 -13.28
CA ASP A 93 -1.13 9.80 -13.68
C ASP A 93 -0.42 11.16 -13.78
N SER A 94 -1.16 12.21 -14.11
CA SER A 94 -0.61 13.53 -14.41
C SER A 94 -0.35 14.41 -13.18
N SER A 95 -0.88 14.05 -12.01
CA SER A 95 -0.69 14.83 -10.79
C SER A 95 0.67 14.54 -10.14
N PRO A 96 1.46 15.57 -9.80
CA PRO A 96 2.71 15.39 -9.06
C PRO A 96 2.53 14.66 -7.73
N VAL A 97 1.38 14.81 -7.08
CA VAL A 97 1.08 14.21 -5.76
C VAL A 97 0.92 12.68 -5.87
N THR A 98 0.19 12.21 -6.89
CA THR A 98 -0.17 10.80 -7.04
C THR A 98 0.72 10.04 -8.02
N SER A 99 1.43 10.75 -8.91
CA SER A 99 2.24 10.14 -9.98
C SER A 99 3.29 9.16 -9.49
N LYS A 100 3.94 9.44 -8.36
CA LYS A 100 4.92 8.53 -7.75
C LYS A 100 4.25 7.22 -7.34
N TRP A 101 3.13 7.29 -6.64
CA TRP A 101 2.39 6.10 -6.23
C TRP A 101 1.95 5.27 -7.44
N VAL A 102 1.37 5.92 -8.46
CA VAL A 102 0.93 5.26 -9.70
C VAL A 102 2.08 4.51 -10.35
N ALA A 103 3.23 5.16 -10.51
CA ALA A 103 4.40 4.56 -11.16
C ALA A 103 4.90 3.33 -10.39
N GLU A 104 5.01 3.43 -9.06
CA GLU A 104 5.45 2.32 -8.22
C GLU A 104 4.43 1.16 -8.17
N PHE A 105 3.14 1.48 -8.03
CA PHE A 105 2.08 0.49 -8.06
C PHE A 105 2.08 -0.26 -9.40
N ARG A 106 2.12 0.46 -10.54
CA ARG A 106 2.18 -0.16 -11.86
C ARG A 106 3.42 -1.04 -12.02
N ARG A 107 4.58 -0.60 -11.55
CA ARG A 107 5.82 -1.39 -11.58
C ARG A 107 5.66 -2.69 -10.80
N ALA A 108 5.19 -2.62 -9.55
CA ALA A 108 4.99 -3.79 -8.70
C ALA A 108 3.89 -4.72 -9.23
N TYR A 109 2.79 -4.15 -9.74
CA TYR A 109 1.72 -4.91 -10.39
C TYR A 109 2.22 -5.62 -11.65
N GLN A 110 2.99 -4.96 -12.53
CA GLN A 110 3.59 -5.61 -13.68
C GLN A 110 4.46 -6.80 -13.28
N GLN A 111 5.25 -6.66 -12.20
CA GLN A 111 6.03 -7.75 -11.65
C GLN A 111 5.17 -8.88 -11.05
N LEU A 112 4.01 -8.56 -10.47
CA LEU A 112 3.05 -9.55 -9.97
C LEU A 112 2.52 -10.42 -11.12
N ILE A 113 2.12 -9.78 -12.23
CA ILE A 113 1.39 -10.41 -13.33
C ILE A 113 2.29 -11.05 -14.39
N HIS A 114 3.51 -10.52 -14.54
CA HIS A 114 4.53 -11.00 -15.44
C HIS A 114 5.88 -11.08 -14.73
N PRO A 115 6.06 -12.05 -13.81
CA PRO A 115 7.31 -12.18 -13.08
C PRO A 115 8.51 -12.35 -14.02
N CYS A 116 9.51 -11.50 -13.82
CA CYS A 116 10.78 -11.52 -14.54
C CYS A 116 11.96 -11.30 -13.60
N ALA A 117 13.16 -11.59 -14.07
CA ALA A 117 14.38 -11.37 -13.29
C ALA A 117 14.51 -9.90 -12.88
N LEU A 118 14.90 -9.68 -11.62
CA LEU A 118 15.13 -8.35 -11.06
C LEU A 118 16.62 -8.13 -10.83
N SER A 119 17.11 -6.95 -11.17
CA SER A 119 18.41 -6.52 -10.67
C SER A 119 18.36 -6.42 -9.15
N HIS A 120 19.52 -6.49 -8.50
CA HIS A 120 19.59 -6.31 -7.05
C HIS A 120 18.96 -4.97 -6.61
N THR A 121 19.26 -3.88 -7.33
CA THR A 121 18.69 -2.55 -7.06
C THR A 121 17.16 -2.53 -7.22
N ASP A 122 16.63 -3.21 -8.23
CA ASP A 122 15.17 -3.28 -8.44
C ASP A 122 14.48 -4.11 -7.37
N ALA A 123 15.10 -5.21 -6.94
CA ALA A 123 14.59 -6.05 -5.84
C ALA A 123 14.57 -5.27 -4.52
N VAL A 124 15.64 -4.52 -4.20
CA VAL A 124 15.71 -3.66 -3.01
C VAL A 124 14.64 -2.56 -3.08
N SER A 125 14.50 -1.91 -4.22
CA SER A 125 13.50 -0.86 -4.43
C SER A 125 12.08 -1.39 -4.29
N LEU A 126 11.78 -2.54 -4.91
CA LEU A 126 10.50 -3.22 -4.80
C LEU A 126 10.21 -3.62 -3.34
N ALA A 127 11.19 -4.21 -2.65
CA ALA A 127 11.04 -4.62 -1.26
C ALA A 127 10.79 -3.43 -0.32
N LYS A 128 11.52 -2.33 -0.51
CA LYS A 128 11.33 -1.11 0.29
C LYS A 128 9.96 -0.50 0.07
N TRP A 129 9.51 -0.44 -1.19
CA TRP A 129 8.18 0.07 -1.50
C TRP A 129 7.08 -0.82 -0.94
N LEU A 130 7.18 -2.15 -1.07
CA LEU A 130 6.19 -3.09 -0.54
C LEU A 130 6.12 -3.09 1.01
N LEU A 131 7.26 -3.06 1.70
CA LEU A 131 7.30 -3.20 3.16
C LEU A 131 7.11 -1.89 3.95
N VAL A 132 7.46 -0.76 3.34
CA VAL A 132 7.51 0.56 3.99
C VAL A 132 6.80 1.62 3.16
N GLY A 133 7.12 1.75 1.88
CA GLY A 133 6.62 2.86 1.04
C GLY A 133 6.95 4.23 1.64
N ASP A 134 6.04 5.19 1.44
CA ASP A 134 6.27 6.59 1.80
C ASP A 134 5.62 7.00 3.14
N TYR A 135 4.56 6.31 3.56
CA TYR A 135 3.76 6.68 4.73
C TYR A 135 4.00 5.80 5.97
N CYS A 136 4.61 4.62 5.83
CA CYS A 136 4.95 3.81 7.00
C CYS A 136 6.19 4.37 7.71
N VAL A 137 6.11 4.46 9.05
CA VAL A 137 7.29 4.70 9.88
C VAL A 137 7.87 3.36 10.33
N ARG A 138 8.70 2.74 9.49
CA ARG A 138 9.38 1.46 9.76
C ARG A 138 10.85 1.53 9.36
N SER A 139 11.71 0.89 10.14
CA SER A 139 13.09 0.64 9.69
C SER A 139 13.08 -0.42 8.60
N PHE A 140 13.98 -0.31 7.62
CA PHE A 140 14.14 -1.26 6.53
C PHE A 140 15.60 -1.72 6.47
N MET A 141 15.82 -3.01 6.23
CA MET A 141 17.14 -3.54 5.98
C MET A 141 17.12 -4.76 5.07
N GLU A 142 18.22 -4.94 4.35
CA GLU A 142 18.59 -6.19 3.72
C GLU A 142 19.31 -7.05 4.77
N THR A 143 18.88 -8.29 4.93
CA THR A 143 19.43 -9.16 5.99
C THR A 143 20.70 -9.88 5.55
N GLY A 144 20.95 -9.95 4.24
CA GLY A 144 21.99 -10.78 3.62
C GLY A 144 21.64 -12.27 3.60
N ARG A 145 20.50 -12.68 4.15
CA ARG A 145 20.06 -14.07 4.20
C ARG A 145 19.42 -14.47 2.86
N ILE A 146 19.74 -15.69 2.41
CA ILE A 146 19.15 -16.31 1.23
C ILE A 146 18.40 -17.57 1.69
N VAL A 147 17.14 -17.71 1.29
CA VAL A 147 16.27 -18.85 1.61
C VAL A 147 15.70 -19.39 0.30
N ASN A 148 16.05 -20.62 -0.09
CA ASN A 148 15.59 -21.22 -1.37
C ASN A 148 15.81 -20.31 -2.60
N ASP A 149 16.97 -19.63 -2.68
CA ASP A 149 17.32 -18.63 -3.71
C ASP A 149 16.56 -17.30 -3.63
N PHE A 150 15.78 -17.05 -2.57
CA PHE A 150 15.16 -15.76 -2.31
C PHE A 150 16.01 -14.92 -1.36
N CYS A 151 16.23 -13.66 -1.73
CA CYS A 151 16.84 -12.65 -0.88
C CYS A 151 15.84 -12.17 0.18
N GLU A 152 16.25 -12.19 1.45
CA GLU A 152 15.42 -11.76 2.59
C GLU A 152 15.62 -10.27 2.90
N PHE A 153 14.52 -9.54 2.86
CA PHE A 153 14.36 -8.16 3.31
C PHE A 153 13.53 -8.12 4.59
N LYS A 154 13.81 -7.14 5.45
CA LYS A 154 13.11 -6.98 6.72
C LYS A 154 12.67 -5.54 6.91
N CYS A 155 11.43 -5.36 7.38
CA CYS A 155 11.02 -4.13 8.03
C CYS A 155 10.66 -4.38 9.50
N TYR A 156 10.86 -3.37 10.34
CA TYR A 156 10.59 -3.50 11.77
C TYR A 156 10.30 -2.16 12.48
N THR A 157 9.61 -2.28 13.60
CA THR A 157 9.48 -1.25 14.65
C THR A 157 9.87 -1.89 15.99
N GLN A 158 9.60 -1.23 17.12
CA GLN A 158 9.77 -1.84 18.44
C GLN A 158 8.83 -3.03 18.69
N SER A 159 7.63 -3.01 18.09
CA SER A 159 6.56 -3.98 18.34
C SER A 159 6.23 -4.86 17.12
N TYR A 160 6.81 -4.58 15.95
CA TYR A 160 6.47 -5.26 14.70
C TYR A 160 7.71 -5.72 13.93
N ASN A 161 7.60 -6.90 13.31
CA ASN A 161 8.55 -7.40 12.31
C ASN A 161 7.78 -7.92 11.09
N GLY A 162 8.24 -7.53 9.91
CA GLY A 162 7.78 -8.06 8.63
C GLY A 162 8.96 -8.48 7.77
N TYR A 163 8.81 -9.59 7.06
CA TYR A 163 9.83 -10.16 6.19
C TYR A 163 9.28 -10.30 4.77
N LEU A 164 10.10 -9.96 3.79
CA LEU A 164 9.81 -10.18 2.38
C LEU A 164 10.96 -10.94 1.75
N TYR A 165 10.63 -11.97 1.00
CA TYR A 165 11.55 -12.81 0.27
C TYR A 165 11.33 -12.56 -1.21
N ILE A 166 12.35 -12.15 -1.95
CA ILE A 166 12.27 -11.97 -3.40
C ILE A 166 13.31 -12.85 -4.09
N ASN A 167 12.88 -13.69 -5.02
CA ASN A 167 13.79 -14.45 -5.88
C ASN A 167 14.26 -13.54 -7.01
N PRO A 168 15.56 -13.19 -7.10
CA PRO A 168 16.03 -12.24 -8.11
C PRO A 168 16.00 -12.82 -9.54
N VAL A 169 15.95 -14.14 -9.71
CA VAL A 169 15.93 -14.81 -11.02
C VAL A 169 14.52 -14.85 -11.60
N THR A 170 13.51 -15.09 -10.76
CA THR A 170 12.11 -15.19 -11.20
C THR A 170 11.29 -13.93 -10.91
N GLY A 171 11.77 -13.10 -9.99
CA GLY A 171 11.11 -11.91 -9.46
C GLY A 171 9.80 -12.21 -8.73
N ILE A 172 9.61 -13.46 -8.32
CA ILE A 172 8.52 -13.88 -7.43
C ILE A 172 8.87 -13.45 -6.00
N TRP A 173 7.86 -13.07 -5.22
CA TRP A 173 8.02 -12.77 -3.80
C TRP A 173 7.03 -13.51 -2.91
N GLN A 174 7.41 -13.63 -1.64
CA GLN A 174 6.58 -14.14 -0.56
C GLN A 174 6.85 -13.34 0.70
N GLN A 175 5.82 -13.09 1.52
CA GLN A 175 5.96 -12.44 2.81
C GLN A 175 5.82 -13.41 3.97
N SER A 176 6.37 -13.01 5.12
CA SER A 176 6.13 -13.65 6.41
C SER A 176 6.01 -12.60 7.50
N HIS A 177 5.03 -12.77 8.37
CA HIS A 177 4.85 -11.93 9.55
C HIS A 177 5.50 -12.59 10.76
N HIS A 178 6.07 -11.77 11.63
CA HIS A 178 6.56 -12.13 12.98
C HIS A 178 7.84 -12.98 13.02
N SER A 179 7.99 -13.98 12.16
CA SER A 179 9.17 -14.85 12.13
C SER A 179 9.74 -15.01 10.72
N PRO A 180 11.08 -15.08 10.59
CA PRO A 180 11.70 -15.36 9.31
C PRO A 180 11.46 -16.82 8.89
N LEU A 181 11.18 -17.05 7.61
CA LEU A 181 10.98 -18.39 7.04
C LEU A 181 12.28 -19.19 7.09
N GLN A 182 12.18 -20.48 7.38
CA GLN A 182 13.32 -21.40 7.25
C GLN A 182 13.45 -21.95 5.82
N THR A 183 12.32 -22.11 5.16
CA THR A 183 12.17 -22.57 3.78
C THR A 183 10.97 -21.87 3.14
N ILE A 184 10.97 -21.76 1.81
CA ILE A 184 9.84 -21.20 1.04
C ILE A 184 9.03 -22.34 0.43
N GLU A 185 7.73 -22.33 0.68
CA GLU A 185 6.75 -23.22 0.05
C GLU A 185 6.18 -22.50 -1.18
N LEU A 186 6.33 -23.11 -2.36
CA LEU A 186 5.90 -22.59 -3.65
C LEU A 186 4.49 -23.08 -4.03
#